data_AF-A7T2S3-F1
#
_entry.id   AF-A7T2S3-F1
#
_cell.length_a   1.000
_cell.length_b   1.000
_cell.length_c   1.000
_cell.angle_alpha   90.00
_cell.angle_beta   90.00
_cell.angle_gamma   90.00
#
_symmetry.space_group_name_H-M   'P 1'
#
loop_
_entity.id
_entity.type
_entity.pdbx_description
1 polymer ?
#
loop_
_entity_poly.entity_id
_entity_poly.type
_entity_poly.pdbx_seq_one_letter_code
_entity_poly.pdbx_strand_id
1 'polypeptide(L)'
;FKTGTFEQTVDHFNFIQSGTFKQRYLYTEKYWDGKGPIFFYSGNEGGITGFWENSGFVFEAAKNFSALVIFGEHRYYGESLPFGQDSFKIENIGYLSIEQALADFATLIPALKKQFKAEEKPVVSFGGSYGGMLSAYLRFKYPNVIQAALAASAPIYFIADLSIRDFFFPAVTRDFKNADPKCPDLVRAGFIELDNLKKEGLKGLDAISKAFKLCKPLKSADQINHLIGWIRNAFTIIAMCDYPYATDFLAPLPANPVNYACKLLATASDRLSGLADAAGLAY
;
A
#
# COMPACT_ATOMS: atom_id res chain seq x y z
N PHE A 1 -4.97 -14.81 -13.87
CA PHE A 1 -4.39 -15.78 -12.91
C PHE A 1 -5.34 -16.96 -12.76
N LYS A 2 -4.87 -18.07 -12.16
CA LYS A 2 -5.74 -19.06 -11.51
C LYS A 2 -5.82 -18.70 -10.02
N THR A 3 -6.95 -19.01 -9.38
CA THR A 3 -7.15 -18.79 -7.93
C THR A 3 -7.15 -20.13 -7.21
N GLY A 4 -6.48 -20.20 -6.07
CA GLY A 4 -6.51 -21.34 -5.15
C GLY A 4 -6.76 -20.89 -3.72
N THR A 5 -7.11 -21.86 -2.88
CA THR A 5 -7.24 -21.68 -1.43
C THR A 5 -6.42 -22.74 -0.70
N PHE A 6 -5.86 -22.36 0.44
CA PHE A 6 -5.15 -23.24 1.35
C PHE A 6 -5.83 -23.22 2.71
N GLU A 7 -6.10 -24.38 3.29
CA GLU A 7 -6.60 -24.49 4.66
C GLU A 7 -5.46 -24.16 5.62
N GLN A 8 -5.50 -22.94 6.14
CA GLN A 8 -4.46 -22.33 6.97
C GLN A 8 -4.87 -22.35 8.44
N THR A 9 -3.93 -22.56 9.35
CA THR A 9 -4.20 -22.49 10.79
C THR A 9 -4.47 -21.04 11.22
N VAL A 10 -5.49 -20.83 12.06
CA VAL A 10 -5.83 -19.51 12.61
C VAL A 10 -4.71 -18.99 13.52
N ASP A 11 -4.17 -19.84 14.39
CA ASP A 11 -3.10 -19.48 15.32
C ASP A 11 -1.90 -20.43 15.22
N HIS A 12 -0.78 -19.93 14.70
CA HIS A 12 0.48 -20.70 14.61
C HIS A 12 1.25 -20.79 15.92
N PHE A 13 0.91 -19.97 16.92
CA PHE A 13 1.71 -19.78 18.13
C PHE A 13 0.97 -20.18 19.42
N ASN A 14 -0.28 -20.63 19.32
CA ASN A 14 -1.03 -21.23 20.43
C ASN A 14 -1.69 -22.55 20.01
N PHE A 15 -1.31 -23.63 20.68
CA PHE A 15 -1.79 -24.99 20.38
C PHE A 15 -3.11 -25.35 21.08
N ILE A 16 -3.63 -24.48 21.97
CA ILE A 16 -4.87 -24.74 22.72
C ILE A 16 -6.10 -24.45 21.84
N GLN A 17 -6.04 -23.38 21.04
CA GLN A 17 -7.10 -23.06 20.09
C GLN A 17 -6.91 -23.83 18.80
N SER A 18 -7.96 -24.51 18.37
CA SER A 18 -8.02 -25.18 17.07
C SER A 18 -8.91 -24.37 16.15
N GLY A 19 -8.42 -24.10 14.94
CA GLY A 19 -9.16 -23.35 13.93
C GLY A 19 -8.37 -23.29 12.63
N THR A 20 -9.07 -23.40 11.52
CA THR A 20 -8.50 -23.19 10.19
C THR A 20 -9.37 -22.22 9.40
N PHE A 21 -8.78 -21.56 8.42
CA PHE A 21 -9.47 -20.69 7.49
C PHE A 21 -8.88 -20.83 6.09
N LYS A 22 -9.63 -20.43 5.08
CA LYS A 22 -9.17 -20.46 3.69
C LYS A 22 -8.32 -19.23 3.40
N GLN A 23 -7.01 -19.43 3.33
CA GLN A 23 -6.10 -18.42 2.80
C GLN A 23 -6.10 -18.49 1.26
N ARG A 24 -6.41 -17.37 0.62
CA ARG A 24 -6.41 -17.24 -0.84
C ARG A 24 -4.98 -17.08 -1.37
N TYR A 25 -4.73 -17.64 -2.55
CA TYR A 25 -3.54 -17.33 -3.34
C TYR A 25 -3.86 -17.32 -4.82
N LEU A 26 -3.12 -16.53 -5.58
CA LEU A 26 -3.18 -16.50 -7.04
C LEU A 26 -1.94 -17.13 -7.62
N TYR A 27 -2.03 -17.77 -8.77
CA TYR A 27 -0.85 -18.33 -9.43
C TYR A 27 -0.97 -18.37 -10.96
N THR A 28 0.18 -18.50 -11.62
CA THR A 28 0.26 -18.86 -13.03
C THR A 28 1.49 -19.71 -13.32
N GLU A 29 1.27 -20.79 -14.06
CA GLU A 29 2.31 -21.68 -14.58
C GLU A 29 2.77 -21.27 -15.98
N LYS A 30 2.23 -20.16 -16.53
CA LYS A 30 2.44 -19.74 -17.93
C LYS A 30 3.92 -19.64 -18.33
N TYR A 31 4.79 -19.29 -17.39
CA TYR A 31 6.22 -19.09 -17.62
C TYR A 31 7.06 -20.27 -17.12
N TRP A 32 6.46 -21.23 -16.43
CA TRP A 32 7.19 -22.27 -15.73
C TRP A 32 7.42 -23.48 -16.63
N ASP A 33 8.66 -23.93 -16.72
CA ASP A 33 9.07 -25.13 -17.47
C ASP A 33 9.17 -26.39 -16.59
N GLY A 34 8.72 -26.30 -15.33
CA GLY A 34 8.86 -27.34 -14.31
C GLY A 34 10.26 -27.41 -13.68
N LYS A 35 11.23 -26.64 -14.16
CA LYS A 35 12.61 -26.64 -13.69
C LYS A 35 13.00 -25.38 -12.95
N GLY A 36 12.48 -24.23 -13.37
CA GLY A 36 12.77 -22.92 -12.79
C GLY A 36 12.27 -22.73 -11.34
N PRO A 37 12.63 -21.58 -10.72
CA PRO A 37 12.30 -21.27 -9.33
C PRO A 37 10.81 -20.96 -9.16
N ILE A 38 10.41 -20.76 -7.90
CA ILE A 38 9.12 -20.17 -7.55
C ILE A 38 9.34 -18.70 -7.21
N PHE A 39 8.61 -17.81 -7.86
CA PHE A 39 8.49 -16.42 -7.46
C PHE A 39 7.22 -16.26 -6.62
N PHE A 40 7.40 -15.93 -5.35
CA PHE A 40 6.33 -15.81 -4.38
C PHE A 40 6.16 -14.34 -3.97
N TYR A 41 5.05 -13.71 -4.33
CA TYR A 41 4.72 -12.39 -3.83
C TYR A 41 4.08 -12.50 -2.45
N SER A 42 4.69 -11.85 -1.46
CA SER A 42 4.20 -11.74 -0.09
C SER A 42 3.13 -10.65 -0.02
N GLY A 43 1.87 -11.02 -0.23
CA GLY A 43 0.74 -10.11 -0.18
C GLY A 43 0.70 -9.33 1.14
N ASN A 44 0.23 -8.10 1.06
CA ASN A 44 0.27 -7.13 2.14
C ASN A 44 -1.12 -6.55 2.43
N GLU A 45 -1.22 -5.27 2.79
CA GLU A 45 -2.39 -4.58 3.35
C GLU A 45 -3.53 -4.31 2.35
N GLY A 46 -3.89 -5.30 1.53
CA GLY A 46 -4.95 -5.19 0.53
C GLY A 46 -5.33 -6.51 -0.11
N GLY A 47 -6.36 -6.48 -0.95
CA GLY A 47 -6.76 -7.66 -1.73
C GLY A 47 -5.67 -8.04 -2.74
N ILE A 48 -5.35 -9.33 -2.82
CA ILE A 48 -4.17 -9.82 -3.55
C ILE A 48 -4.21 -9.54 -5.07
N THR A 49 -5.40 -9.37 -5.65
CA THR A 49 -5.60 -9.02 -7.06
C THR A 49 -4.98 -7.68 -7.43
N GLY A 50 -5.07 -6.67 -6.55
CA GLY A 50 -4.47 -5.35 -6.82
C GLY A 50 -2.95 -5.44 -6.92
N PHE A 51 -2.31 -6.25 -6.08
CA PHE A 51 -0.86 -6.49 -6.18
C PHE A 51 -0.49 -7.30 -7.43
N TRP A 52 -1.33 -8.26 -7.83
CA TRP A 52 -1.15 -9.00 -9.09
C TRP A 52 -1.14 -8.06 -10.30
N GLU A 53 -2.06 -7.10 -10.35
CA GLU A 53 -2.22 -6.18 -11.48
C GLU A 53 -1.10 -5.13 -11.55
N ASN A 54 -0.53 -4.74 -10.41
CA ASN A 54 0.46 -3.66 -10.32
C ASN A 54 1.92 -4.13 -10.15
N SER A 55 2.17 -5.43 -10.05
CA SER A 55 3.53 -6.00 -9.86
C SER A 55 4.12 -6.59 -11.15
N GLY A 56 4.03 -5.84 -12.26
CA GLY A 56 4.41 -6.29 -13.61
C GLY A 56 5.81 -6.92 -13.71
N PHE A 57 6.79 -6.33 -13.01
CA PHE A 57 8.18 -6.79 -12.99
C PHE A 57 8.33 -8.26 -12.56
N VAL A 58 7.49 -8.76 -11.64
CA VAL A 58 7.52 -10.17 -11.20
C VAL A 58 7.29 -11.11 -12.39
N PHE A 59 6.37 -10.75 -13.30
CA PHE A 59 6.06 -11.56 -14.47
C PHE A 59 7.09 -11.40 -15.59
N GLU A 60 7.66 -10.20 -15.75
CA GLU A 60 8.77 -9.99 -16.69
C GLU A 60 10.00 -10.80 -16.28
N ALA A 61 10.36 -10.78 -15.00
CA ALA A 61 11.42 -11.61 -14.46
C ALA A 61 11.07 -13.11 -14.61
N ALA A 62 9.82 -13.51 -14.32
CA ALA A 62 9.42 -14.91 -14.41
C ALA A 62 9.61 -15.51 -15.81
N LYS A 63 9.45 -14.72 -16.88
CA LYS A 63 9.74 -15.15 -18.26
C LYS A 63 11.21 -15.52 -18.46
N ASN A 64 12.13 -14.76 -17.85
CA ASN A 64 13.57 -14.96 -18.00
C ASN A 64 14.10 -16.10 -17.14
N PHE A 65 13.49 -16.32 -15.97
CA PHE A 65 13.89 -17.39 -15.04
C PHE A 65 13.10 -18.69 -15.22
N SER A 66 12.17 -18.72 -16.18
CA SER A 66 11.18 -19.79 -16.34
C SER A 66 10.49 -20.12 -15.02
N ALA A 67 9.98 -19.12 -14.30
CA ALA A 67 9.54 -19.26 -12.91
C ALA A 67 8.03 -19.55 -12.77
N LEU A 68 7.66 -20.34 -11.76
CA LEU A 68 6.29 -20.45 -11.27
C LEU A 68 5.96 -19.20 -10.46
N VAL A 69 4.87 -18.50 -10.79
CA VAL A 69 4.50 -17.28 -10.08
C VAL A 69 3.31 -17.54 -9.18
N ILE A 70 3.45 -17.18 -7.91
CA ILE A 70 2.44 -17.34 -6.86
C ILE A 70 2.35 -16.02 -6.07
N PHE A 71 1.14 -15.58 -5.76
CA PHE A 71 0.86 -14.42 -4.91
C PHE A 71 0.02 -14.92 -3.74
N GLY A 72 0.59 -14.92 -2.53
CA GLY A 72 -0.12 -15.32 -1.31
C GLY A 72 -0.86 -14.14 -0.69
N GLU A 73 -2.16 -14.26 -0.45
CA GLU A 73 -2.92 -13.20 0.21
C GLU A 73 -2.64 -13.18 1.73
N HIS A 74 -2.52 -11.97 2.27
CA HIS A 74 -2.30 -11.75 3.69
C HIS A 74 -3.57 -12.08 4.48
N ARG A 75 -3.44 -12.75 5.63
CA ARG A 75 -4.57 -12.93 6.57
C ARG A 75 -5.22 -11.59 6.92
N TYR A 76 -6.54 -11.56 7.08
CA TYR A 76 -7.37 -10.36 7.31
C TYR A 76 -7.50 -9.39 6.14
N TYR A 77 -6.94 -9.68 4.96
CA TYR A 77 -7.12 -8.85 3.78
C TYR A 77 -7.79 -9.64 2.65
N GLY A 78 -8.52 -8.91 1.80
CA GLY A 78 -9.26 -9.51 0.68
C GLY A 78 -10.26 -10.56 1.14
N GLU A 79 -10.07 -11.79 0.68
CA GLU A 79 -10.95 -12.94 0.98
C GLU A 79 -10.35 -13.86 2.05
N SER A 80 -9.14 -13.59 2.52
CA SER A 80 -8.40 -14.42 3.48
C SER A 80 -8.73 -14.02 4.91
N LEU A 81 -9.99 -14.22 5.30
CA LEU A 81 -10.55 -13.77 6.58
C LEU A 81 -10.70 -14.92 7.58
N PRO A 82 -9.90 -14.99 8.67
CA PRO A 82 -9.94 -16.11 9.62
C PRO A 82 -11.31 -16.39 10.25
N PHE A 83 -12.12 -15.35 10.43
CA PHE A 83 -13.47 -15.45 11.01
C PHE A 83 -14.53 -14.85 10.07
N GLY A 84 -14.27 -14.83 8.76
CA GLY A 84 -15.16 -14.19 7.78
C GLY A 84 -15.40 -12.71 8.13
N GLN A 85 -16.66 -12.27 8.11
CA GLN A 85 -17.06 -10.89 8.43
C GLN A 85 -16.75 -10.48 9.87
N ASP A 86 -16.59 -11.45 10.77
CA ASP A 86 -16.32 -11.22 12.19
C ASP A 86 -14.82 -11.02 12.50
N SER A 87 -13.95 -11.09 11.49
CA SER A 87 -12.49 -11.01 11.69
C SER A 87 -12.06 -9.72 12.37
N PHE A 88 -12.75 -8.61 12.13
CA PHE A 88 -12.38 -7.30 12.70
C PHE A 88 -13.06 -6.99 14.05
N LYS A 89 -13.77 -7.95 14.67
CA LYS A 89 -14.24 -7.81 16.05
C LYS A 89 -13.05 -7.85 17.01
N ILE A 90 -13.17 -7.17 18.16
CA ILE A 90 -12.07 -6.99 19.14
C ILE A 90 -11.50 -8.35 19.58
N GLU A 91 -12.35 -9.33 19.80
CA GLU A 91 -11.98 -10.69 20.21
C GLU A 91 -11.25 -11.49 19.11
N ASN A 92 -11.45 -11.12 17.83
CA ASN A 92 -10.96 -11.86 16.68
C ASN A 92 -9.78 -11.17 15.99
N ILE A 93 -9.53 -9.89 16.21
CA ILE A 93 -8.45 -9.16 15.54
C ILE A 93 -7.06 -9.52 16.07
N GLY A 94 -6.98 -10.20 17.22
CA GLY A 94 -5.73 -10.56 17.89
C GLY A 94 -4.79 -11.47 17.08
N TYR A 95 -5.28 -12.18 16.06
CA TYR A 95 -4.46 -13.03 15.18
C TYR A 95 -3.93 -12.30 13.95
N LEU A 96 -4.18 -10.99 13.83
CA LEU A 96 -3.58 -10.12 12.81
C LEU A 96 -2.22 -9.62 13.32
N SER A 97 -1.17 -10.40 13.08
CA SER A 97 0.21 -10.00 13.34
C SER A 97 1.13 -10.34 12.15
N ILE A 98 2.30 -9.69 12.12
CA ILE A 98 3.35 -9.97 11.13
C ILE A 98 3.80 -11.42 11.27
N GLU A 99 4.07 -11.89 12.49
CA GLU A 99 4.54 -13.24 12.78
C GLU A 99 3.56 -14.30 12.26
N GLN A 100 2.27 -14.08 12.50
CA GLN A 100 1.20 -14.97 12.01
C GLN A 100 1.15 -15.01 10.49
N ALA A 101 1.27 -13.86 9.81
CA ALA A 101 1.31 -13.79 8.35
C ALA A 101 2.58 -14.41 7.75
N LEU A 102 3.73 -14.25 8.41
CA LEU A 102 4.97 -14.91 8.00
C LEU A 102 4.86 -16.43 8.15
N ALA A 103 4.28 -16.91 9.25
CA ALA A 103 4.02 -18.33 9.47
C ALA A 103 3.03 -18.89 8.43
N ASP A 104 2.00 -18.12 8.05
CA ASP A 104 1.09 -18.51 6.97
C ASP A 104 1.83 -18.79 5.67
N PHE A 105 2.69 -17.87 5.24
CA PHE A 105 3.46 -18.05 4.02
C PHE A 105 4.48 -19.19 4.16
N ALA A 106 5.07 -19.37 5.35
CA ALA A 106 5.99 -20.45 5.63
C ALA A 106 5.36 -21.85 5.62
N THR A 107 4.04 -21.98 5.84
CA THR A 107 3.29 -23.25 5.69
C THR A 107 2.69 -23.41 4.30
N LEU A 108 2.19 -22.32 3.70
CA LEU A 108 1.61 -22.30 2.37
C LEU A 108 2.64 -22.71 1.31
N ILE A 109 3.83 -22.13 1.34
CA ILE A 109 4.85 -22.35 0.30
C ILE A 109 5.26 -23.83 0.19
N PRO A 110 5.63 -24.54 1.28
CA PRO A 110 5.91 -25.98 1.22
C PRO A 110 4.73 -26.82 0.70
N ALA A 111 3.49 -26.48 1.09
CA ALA A 111 2.31 -27.17 0.61
C ALA A 111 2.14 -27.01 -0.92
N LEU A 112 2.33 -25.80 -1.43
CA LEU A 112 2.29 -25.52 -2.86
C LEU A 112 3.46 -26.17 -3.60
N LYS A 113 4.67 -26.19 -3.01
CA LYS A 113 5.82 -26.93 -3.59
C LYS A 113 5.46 -28.39 -3.81
N LYS A 114 4.82 -29.05 -2.85
CA LYS A 114 4.34 -30.43 -3.02
C LYS A 114 3.24 -30.55 -4.08
N GLN A 115 2.27 -29.64 -4.08
CA GLN A 115 1.18 -29.63 -5.05
C GLN A 115 1.70 -29.52 -6.51
N PHE A 116 2.72 -28.69 -6.73
CA PHE A 116 3.32 -28.47 -8.05
C PHE A 116 4.50 -29.42 -8.36
N LYS A 117 4.84 -30.37 -7.49
CA LYS A 117 6.03 -31.25 -7.62
C LYS A 117 7.35 -30.46 -7.77
N ALA A 118 7.47 -29.42 -6.95
CA ALA A 118 8.54 -28.43 -6.95
C ALA A 118 9.32 -28.40 -5.62
N GLU A 119 9.35 -29.51 -4.87
CA GLU A 119 9.92 -29.62 -3.52
C GLU A 119 11.39 -29.14 -3.44
N GLU A 120 12.18 -29.41 -4.48
CA GLU A 120 13.59 -29.02 -4.54
C GLU A 120 13.82 -27.63 -5.18
N LYS A 121 12.75 -26.93 -5.59
CA LYS A 121 12.87 -25.65 -6.28
C LYS A 121 13.13 -24.50 -5.31
N PRO A 122 14.06 -23.58 -5.63
CA PRO A 122 14.27 -22.40 -4.80
C PRO A 122 13.10 -21.43 -4.95
N VAL A 123 12.80 -20.70 -3.89
CA VAL A 123 11.75 -19.70 -3.78
C VAL A 123 12.38 -18.34 -3.60
N VAL A 124 12.00 -17.39 -4.45
CA VAL A 124 12.35 -15.98 -4.33
C VAL A 124 11.11 -15.21 -3.90
N SER A 125 11.18 -14.52 -2.76
CA SER A 125 10.09 -13.70 -2.27
C SER A 125 10.13 -12.29 -2.86
N PHE A 126 8.98 -11.76 -3.25
CA PHE A 126 8.80 -10.40 -3.77
C PHE A 126 7.77 -9.65 -2.94
N GLY A 127 7.97 -8.35 -2.76
CA GLY A 127 6.99 -7.52 -2.10
C GLY A 127 7.32 -6.04 -2.18
N GLY A 128 6.28 -5.20 -2.27
CA GLY A 128 6.37 -3.74 -2.19
C GLY A 128 5.79 -3.21 -0.88
N SER A 129 6.28 -2.06 -0.38
CA SER A 129 5.79 -1.45 0.86
C SER A 129 5.92 -2.41 2.06
N TYR A 130 4.86 -2.59 2.86
CA TYR A 130 4.79 -3.61 3.89
C TYR A 130 5.00 -5.03 3.34
N GLY A 131 4.56 -5.34 2.11
CA GLY A 131 4.89 -6.60 1.44
C GLY A 131 6.39 -6.80 1.27
N GLY A 132 7.14 -5.73 1.01
CA GLY A 132 8.60 -5.78 0.97
C GLY A 132 9.22 -6.06 2.33
N MET A 133 8.63 -5.53 3.41
CA MET A 133 9.03 -5.89 4.77
C MET A 133 8.79 -7.38 5.01
N LEU A 134 7.62 -7.90 4.63
CA LEU A 134 7.30 -9.32 4.74
C LEU A 134 8.27 -10.20 3.95
N SER A 135 8.63 -9.83 2.72
CA SER A 135 9.62 -10.55 1.93
C SER A 135 10.99 -10.60 2.60
N ALA A 136 11.47 -9.48 3.13
CA ALA A 136 12.72 -9.44 3.88
C ALA A 136 12.64 -10.31 5.13
N TYR A 137 11.56 -10.20 5.91
CA TYR A 137 11.37 -10.93 7.15
C TYR A 137 11.22 -12.43 6.93
N LEU A 138 10.53 -12.86 5.87
CA LEU A 138 10.47 -14.26 5.48
C LEU A 138 11.86 -14.81 5.18
N ARG A 139 12.69 -14.06 4.43
CA ARG A 139 14.07 -14.50 4.17
C ARG A 139 14.90 -14.58 5.45
N PHE A 140 14.75 -13.66 6.39
CA PHE A 140 15.49 -13.70 7.66
C PHE A 140 15.03 -14.80 8.61
N LYS A 141 13.72 -15.03 8.72
CA LYS A 141 13.12 -15.95 9.70
C LYS A 141 12.96 -17.37 9.18
N TYR A 142 12.73 -17.53 7.88
CA TYR A 142 12.53 -18.82 7.22
C TYR A 142 13.50 -19.00 6.03
N PRO A 143 14.83 -18.90 6.22
CA PRO A 143 15.81 -19.03 5.13
C PRO A 143 15.85 -20.44 4.52
N ASN A 144 15.29 -21.43 5.20
CA ASN A 144 15.07 -22.79 4.70
C ASN A 144 13.89 -22.87 3.70
N VAL A 145 12.95 -21.92 3.75
CA VAL A 145 11.80 -21.83 2.82
C VAL A 145 12.09 -20.84 1.69
N ILE A 146 12.68 -19.69 1.99
CA ILE A 146 12.94 -18.60 1.05
C ILE A 146 14.44 -18.48 0.77
N GLN A 147 14.87 -18.65 -0.48
CA GLN A 147 16.29 -18.55 -0.88
C GLN A 147 16.76 -17.11 -1.09
N ALA A 148 15.89 -16.24 -1.59
CA ALA A 148 16.19 -14.82 -1.79
C ALA A 148 14.94 -13.96 -1.64
N ALA A 149 15.10 -12.66 -1.39
CA ALA A 149 14.00 -11.72 -1.31
C ALA A 149 14.31 -10.41 -2.03
N LEU A 150 13.34 -9.90 -2.78
CA LEU A 150 13.31 -8.53 -3.31
C LEU A 150 12.32 -7.71 -2.49
N ALA A 151 12.85 -6.88 -1.58
CA ALA A 151 12.08 -6.01 -0.71
C ALA A 151 12.02 -4.58 -1.30
N ALA A 152 11.04 -4.31 -2.17
CA ALA A 152 10.93 -3.04 -2.87
C ALA A 152 10.28 -1.97 -1.98
N SER A 153 10.94 -0.82 -1.81
CA SER A 153 10.44 0.32 -1.03
C SER A 153 9.95 -0.06 0.38
N ALA A 154 10.64 -0.98 1.05
CA ALA A 154 10.25 -1.51 2.35
C ALA A 154 10.78 -0.61 3.50
N PRO A 155 9.90 0.05 4.28
CA PRO A 155 10.32 1.02 5.31
C PRO A 155 10.73 0.35 6.64
N ILE A 156 11.56 -0.69 6.60
CA ILE A 156 11.91 -1.53 7.76
C ILE A 156 12.44 -0.70 8.93
N TYR A 157 13.40 0.20 8.68
CA TYR A 157 13.97 1.05 9.73
C TYR A 157 13.00 2.10 10.28
N PHE A 158 12.06 2.56 9.46
CA PHE A 158 11.05 3.53 9.91
C PHE A 158 10.09 2.88 10.90
N ILE A 159 9.57 1.70 10.56
CA ILE A 159 8.63 0.96 11.42
C ILE A 159 9.32 0.43 12.68
N ALA A 160 10.60 0.09 12.61
CA ALA A 160 11.38 -0.32 13.77
C ALA A 160 11.83 0.84 14.68
N ASP A 161 11.44 2.09 14.37
CA ASP A 161 11.86 3.30 15.09
C ASP A 161 13.40 3.49 15.13
N LEU A 162 14.08 3.06 14.07
CA LEU A 162 15.53 3.17 13.89
C LEU A 162 15.93 4.25 12.88
N SER A 163 14.99 5.12 12.51
CA SER A 163 15.20 6.23 11.57
C SER A 163 14.78 7.57 12.18
N ILE A 164 15.09 8.68 11.51
CA ILE A 164 14.62 10.01 11.92
C ILE A 164 13.09 10.03 11.82
N ARG A 165 12.39 10.07 12.97
CA ARG A 165 10.92 9.96 13.04
C ARG A 165 10.16 10.93 12.13
N ASP A 166 10.72 12.12 11.92
CA ASP A 166 10.06 13.18 11.15
C ASP A 166 10.49 13.24 9.68
N PHE A 167 11.12 12.21 9.11
CA PHE A 167 11.62 12.31 7.72
C PHE A 167 10.52 12.35 6.65
N PHE A 168 9.36 11.72 6.92
CA PHE A 168 8.37 11.40 5.88
C PHE A 168 7.77 12.64 5.20
N PHE A 169 7.18 13.56 5.97
CA PHE A 169 6.57 14.77 5.40
C PHE A 169 7.59 15.77 4.81
N PRO A 170 8.81 15.92 5.35
CA PRO A 170 9.90 16.62 4.68
C PRO A 170 10.31 15.98 3.34
N ALA A 171 10.27 14.65 3.23
CA ALA A 171 10.50 13.97 1.95
C ALA A 171 9.39 14.32 0.94
N VAL A 172 8.11 14.22 1.34
CA VAL A 172 6.98 14.66 0.49
C VAL A 172 7.16 16.13 0.07
N THR A 173 7.49 17.03 0.99
CA THR A 173 7.74 18.45 0.66
C THR A 173 8.88 18.62 -0.35
N ARG A 174 9.93 17.80 -0.23
CA ARG A 174 11.09 17.82 -1.14
C ARG A 174 10.71 17.36 -2.55
N ASP A 175 9.82 16.39 -2.70
CA ASP A 175 9.37 15.92 -4.02
C ASP A 175 8.69 17.06 -4.79
N PHE A 176 7.76 17.78 -4.13
CA PHE A 176 7.12 18.96 -4.70
C PHE A 176 8.12 20.10 -4.98
N LYS A 177 9.12 20.30 -4.10
CA LYS A 177 10.20 21.28 -4.32
C LYS A 177 11.06 20.94 -5.54
N ASN A 178 11.32 19.66 -5.78
CA ASN A 178 12.13 19.20 -6.90
C ASN A 178 11.37 19.34 -8.23
N ALA A 179 10.05 19.18 -8.23
CA ALA A 179 9.20 19.40 -9.39
C ALA A 179 9.10 20.89 -9.77
N ASP A 180 8.89 21.77 -8.79
CA ASP A 180 8.95 23.23 -8.94
C ASP A 180 9.40 23.87 -7.61
N PRO A 181 10.53 24.62 -7.57
CA PRO A 181 11.03 25.24 -6.36
C PRO A 181 10.04 26.16 -5.63
N LYS A 182 9.05 26.74 -6.33
CA LYS A 182 8.03 27.63 -5.76
C LYS A 182 6.82 26.86 -5.21
N CYS A 183 6.64 25.61 -5.63
CA CYS A 183 5.45 24.82 -5.32
C CYS A 183 5.21 24.63 -3.81
N PRO A 184 6.22 24.34 -2.96
CA PRO A 184 6.01 24.30 -1.52
C PRO A 184 5.47 25.62 -0.92
N ASP A 185 5.89 26.77 -1.44
CA ASP A 185 5.39 28.06 -0.98
C ASP A 185 3.95 28.32 -1.41
N LEU A 186 3.56 27.84 -2.60
CA LEU A 186 2.16 27.87 -3.06
C LEU A 186 1.26 26.99 -2.18
N VAL A 187 1.72 25.79 -1.83
CA VAL A 187 0.99 24.90 -0.90
C VAL A 187 0.84 25.56 0.47
N ARG A 188 1.92 26.14 1.03
CA ARG A 188 1.87 26.86 2.31
C ARG A 188 0.90 28.02 2.26
N ALA A 189 0.90 28.81 1.19
CA ALA A 189 -0.03 29.92 1.02
C ALA A 189 -1.50 29.44 1.01
N GLY A 190 -1.78 28.29 0.38
CA GLY A 190 -3.11 27.67 0.42
C GLY A 190 -3.56 27.29 1.84
N PHE A 191 -2.67 26.67 2.63
CA PHE A 191 -2.97 26.32 4.02
C PHE A 191 -3.14 27.56 4.92
N ILE A 192 -2.33 28.61 4.71
CA ILE A 192 -2.49 29.89 5.42
C ILE A 192 -3.86 30.52 5.12
N GLU A 193 -4.28 30.51 3.85
CA GLU A 193 -5.60 31.02 3.46
C GLU A 193 -6.73 30.22 4.11
N LEU A 194 -6.61 28.90 4.14
CA LEU A 194 -7.55 28.01 4.81
C LEU A 194 -7.67 28.35 6.32
N ASP A 195 -6.55 28.59 7.00
CA ASP A 195 -6.53 29.01 8.41
C ASP A 195 -7.06 30.43 8.64
N ASN A 196 -6.94 31.33 7.68
CA ASN A 196 -7.54 32.66 7.76
C ASN A 196 -9.07 32.59 7.63
N LEU A 197 -9.57 31.86 6.63
CA LEU A 197 -11.00 31.63 6.44
C LEU A 197 -11.63 30.91 7.64
N LYS A 198 -10.90 29.98 8.28
CA LYS A 198 -11.33 29.36 9.55
C LYS A 198 -11.70 30.41 10.61
N LYS A 199 -10.94 31.50 10.71
CA LYS A 199 -11.13 32.57 11.70
C LYS A 199 -12.32 33.48 11.37
N GLU A 200 -12.80 33.47 10.12
CA GLU A 200 -14.00 34.23 9.70
C GLU A 200 -15.33 33.55 10.09
N GLY A 201 -15.29 32.41 10.79
CA GLY A 201 -16.48 31.69 11.22
C GLY A 201 -17.28 31.12 10.05
N LEU A 202 -18.62 31.10 10.17
CA LEU A 202 -19.50 30.41 9.20
C LEU A 202 -19.31 30.89 7.75
N LYS A 203 -18.99 32.16 7.52
CA LYS A 203 -18.74 32.71 6.18
C LYS A 203 -17.51 32.07 5.54
N GLY A 204 -16.40 31.97 6.29
CA GLY A 204 -15.18 31.35 5.78
C GLY A 204 -15.32 29.83 5.65
N LEU A 205 -16.06 29.18 6.55
CA LEU A 205 -16.41 27.76 6.43
C LEU A 205 -17.22 27.45 5.16
N ASP A 206 -18.16 28.32 4.80
CA ASP A 206 -18.93 28.22 3.56
C ASP A 206 -18.03 28.42 2.32
N ALA A 207 -17.11 29.38 2.35
CA ALA A 207 -16.13 29.60 1.29
C ALA A 207 -15.23 28.36 1.08
N ILE A 208 -14.68 27.79 2.15
CA ILE A 208 -13.90 26.54 2.11
C ILE A 208 -14.73 25.40 1.54
N SER A 209 -15.97 25.24 2.01
CA SER A 209 -16.86 24.16 1.57
C SER A 209 -17.15 24.22 0.07
N LYS A 210 -17.34 25.43 -0.47
CA LYS A 210 -17.55 25.66 -1.90
C LYS A 210 -16.29 25.41 -2.72
N ALA A 211 -15.14 25.89 -2.27
CA ALA A 211 -13.87 25.71 -2.99
C ALA A 211 -13.48 24.23 -3.11
N PHE A 212 -13.60 23.47 -2.01
CA PHE A 212 -13.32 22.03 -1.98
C PHE A 212 -14.50 21.16 -2.46
N LYS A 213 -15.62 21.78 -2.87
CA LYS A 213 -16.84 21.08 -3.35
C LYS A 213 -17.29 19.97 -2.39
N LEU A 214 -17.25 20.26 -1.09
CA LEU A 214 -17.52 19.25 -0.06
C LEU A 214 -18.98 18.79 -0.12
N CYS A 215 -19.21 17.47 -0.05
CA CYS A 215 -20.56 16.90 -0.02
C CYS A 215 -21.37 17.38 1.20
N LYS A 216 -20.70 17.68 2.31
CA LYS A 216 -21.29 18.22 3.53
C LYS A 216 -20.59 19.52 3.88
N PRO A 217 -21.30 20.66 3.89
CA PRO A 217 -20.71 21.93 4.30
C PRO A 217 -20.17 21.89 5.73
N LEU A 218 -19.05 22.56 5.95
CA LEU A 218 -18.44 22.74 7.26
C LEU A 218 -19.33 23.62 8.14
N LYS A 219 -19.54 23.19 9.38
CA LYS A 219 -20.40 23.86 10.38
C LYS A 219 -19.62 24.34 11.60
N SER A 220 -18.44 23.77 11.87
CA SER A 220 -17.57 24.20 12.96
C SER A 220 -16.10 24.18 12.56
N ALA A 221 -15.31 25.01 13.25
CA ALA A 221 -13.87 25.13 13.02
C ALA A 221 -13.09 23.83 13.31
N ASP A 222 -13.62 22.95 14.17
CA ASP A 222 -12.97 21.66 14.49
C ASP A 222 -12.96 20.70 13.30
N GLN A 223 -13.95 20.82 12.41
CA GLN A 223 -14.04 20.00 11.20
C GLN A 223 -12.91 20.33 10.19
N ILE A 224 -12.28 21.50 10.31
CA ILE A 224 -11.14 21.87 9.46
C ILE A 224 -9.91 21.02 9.76
N ASN A 225 -9.69 20.59 11.00
CA ASN A 225 -8.51 19.78 11.32
C ASN A 225 -8.54 18.44 10.55
N HIS A 226 -9.74 17.88 10.36
CA HIS A 226 -9.91 16.71 9.51
C HIS A 226 -9.64 17.02 8.03
N LEU A 227 -10.15 18.14 7.52
CA LEU A 227 -9.88 18.58 6.14
C LEU A 227 -8.38 18.80 5.88
N ILE A 228 -7.64 19.41 6.81
CA ILE A 228 -6.18 19.57 6.71
C ILE A 228 -5.49 18.21 6.61
N GLY A 229 -5.90 17.24 7.44
CA GLY A 229 -5.39 15.87 7.37
C GLY A 229 -5.67 15.20 6.02
N TRP A 230 -6.88 15.40 5.47
CA TRP A 230 -7.31 14.89 4.17
C TRP A 230 -6.51 15.52 3.02
N ILE A 231 -6.34 16.85 3.02
CA ILE A 231 -5.50 17.55 2.04
C ILE A 231 -4.06 17.04 2.11
N ARG A 232 -3.46 16.99 3.31
CA ARG A 232 -2.09 16.47 3.48
C ARG A 232 -1.94 15.04 2.94
N ASN A 233 -2.96 14.20 3.13
CA ASN A 233 -2.96 12.84 2.60
C ASN A 233 -2.98 12.79 1.07
N ALA A 234 -3.65 13.73 0.40
CA ALA A 234 -3.56 13.85 -1.07
C ALA A 234 -2.11 14.05 -1.53
N PHE A 235 -1.38 14.98 -0.91
CA PHE A 235 0.04 15.22 -1.23
C PHE A 235 0.90 13.99 -0.96
N THR A 236 0.60 13.21 0.10
CA THR A 236 1.24 11.92 0.35
C THR A 236 0.98 10.92 -0.78
N ILE A 237 -0.27 10.72 -1.19
CA ILE A 237 -0.64 9.81 -2.29
C ILE A 237 0.05 10.22 -3.59
N ILE A 238 -0.01 11.51 -3.93
CA ILE A 238 0.58 12.07 -5.15
C ILE A 238 2.10 11.82 -5.17
N ALA A 239 2.80 12.06 -4.05
CA ALA A 239 4.24 11.80 -3.95
C ALA A 239 4.58 10.31 -4.02
N MET A 240 3.82 9.45 -3.34
CA MET A 240 4.04 8.00 -3.36
C MET A 240 3.79 7.39 -4.75
N CYS A 241 2.90 7.99 -5.54
CA CYS A 241 2.52 7.55 -6.88
C CYS A 241 3.05 8.47 -7.98
N ASP A 242 4.21 9.12 -7.79
CA ASP A 242 4.82 10.02 -8.77
C ASP A 242 5.46 9.27 -9.96
N TYR A 243 4.65 8.49 -10.67
CA TYR A 243 5.08 7.68 -11.81
C TYR A 243 5.16 8.50 -13.10
N PRO A 244 6.07 8.17 -14.03
CA PRO A 244 6.24 8.91 -15.28
C PRO A 244 5.15 8.62 -16.34
N TYR A 245 4.14 7.83 -16.00
CA TYR A 245 2.98 7.46 -16.82
C TYR A 245 1.73 7.38 -15.94
N ALA A 246 0.55 7.39 -16.54
CA ALA A 246 -0.70 7.31 -15.80
C ALA A 246 -0.89 5.94 -15.12
N THR A 247 -1.39 5.94 -13.89
CA THR A 247 -1.57 4.73 -13.07
C THR A 247 -2.87 4.77 -12.29
N ASP A 248 -3.37 3.60 -11.88
CA ASP A 248 -4.58 3.45 -11.08
C ASP A 248 -4.34 2.46 -9.92
N PHE A 249 -3.39 2.80 -9.04
CA PHE A 249 -3.02 1.94 -7.91
C PHE A 249 -3.73 2.36 -6.61
N LEU A 250 -3.41 3.53 -6.07
CA LEU A 250 -4.11 4.12 -4.91
C LEU A 250 -5.22 5.10 -5.32
N ALA A 251 -5.02 5.75 -6.47
CA ALA A 251 -5.96 6.64 -7.12
C ALA A 251 -5.61 6.69 -8.62
N PRO A 252 -6.58 7.00 -9.50
CA PRO A 252 -6.30 7.26 -10.91
C PRO A 252 -5.54 8.58 -11.05
N LEU A 253 -4.24 8.49 -11.33
CA LEU A 253 -3.33 9.63 -11.42
C LEU A 253 -2.74 9.77 -12.82
N PRO A 254 -2.53 11.02 -13.30
CA PRO A 254 -1.84 11.26 -14.57
C PRO A 254 -0.35 10.94 -14.45
N ALA A 255 0.34 10.97 -15.59
CA ALA A 255 1.80 10.93 -15.61
C ALA A 255 2.41 12.14 -14.88
N ASN A 256 3.41 11.90 -14.05
CA ASN A 256 4.12 12.90 -13.23
C ASN A 256 3.14 13.74 -12.39
N PRO A 257 2.33 13.10 -11.51
CA PRO A 257 1.26 13.77 -10.80
C PRO A 257 1.76 14.86 -9.84
N VAL A 258 3.00 14.78 -9.33
CA VAL A 258 3.58 15.89 -8.53
C VAL A 258 3.75 17.14 -9.39
N ASN A 259 4.33 17.02 -10.60
CA ASN A 259 4.45 18.15 -11.54
C ASN A 259 3.09 18.71 -11.93
N TYR A 260 2.11 17.83 -12.16
CA TYR A 260 0.75 18.24 -12.50
C TYR A 260 0.10 19.04 -11.37
N ALA A 261 0.19 18.54 -10.13
CA ALA A 261 -0.32 19.25 -8.95
C ALA A 261 0.35 20.61 -8.75
N CYS A 262 1.68 20.71 -8.91
CA CYS A 262 2.39 21.98 -8.85
C CYS A 262 1.92 22.97 -9.93
N LYS A 263 1.63 22.49 -11.14
CA LYS A 263 1.06 23.33 -12.21
C LYS A 263 -0.31 23.87 -11.83
N LEU A 264 -1.20 23.04 -11.29
CA LEU A 264 -2.53 23.48 -10.82
C LEU A 264 -2.40 24.61 -9.79
N LEU A 265 -1.54 24.42 -8.78
CA LEU A 265 -1.25 25.43 -7.75
C LEU A 265 -0.71 26.74 -8.34
N ALA A 266 0.15 26.66 -9.35
CA ALA A 266 0.78 27.81 -9.98
C ALA A 266 -0.17 28.61 -10.88
N THR A 267 -1.13 27.94 -11.53
CA THR A 267 -2.06 28.56 -12.48
C THR A 267 -3.43 28.93 -11.90
N ALA A 268 -3.71 28.55 -10.65
CA ALA A 268 -4.98 28.85 -10.00
C ALA A 268 -5.23 30.36 -9.83
N SER A 269 -6.49 30.77 -9.91
CA SER A 269 -6.92 32.15 -9.73
C SER A 269 -6.73 32.66 -8.30
N ASP A 270 -6.77 31.75 -7.32
CA ASP A 270 -6.59 32.03 -5.91
C ASP A 270 -5.93 30.83 -5.20
N ARG A 271 -5.45 31.05 -3.97
CA ARG A 271 -4.67 30.06 -3.23
C ARG A 271 -5.51 28.88 -2.76
N LEU A 272 -6.78 29.11 -2.46
CA LEU A 272 -7.68 28.09 -1.92
C LEU A 272 -8.12 27.13 -3.02
N SER A 273 -8.51 27.65 -4.19
CA SER A 273 -8.86 26.84 -5.37
C SER A 273 -7.67 26.02 -5.86
N GLY A 274 -6.47 26.60 -5.91
CA GLY A 274 -5.27 25.85 -6.29
C GLY A 274 -4.95 24.69 -5.35
N LEU A 275 -5.12 24.89 -4.03
CA LEU A 275 -4.96 23.83 -3.04
C LEU A 275 -6.04 22.75 -3.18
N ALA A 276 -7.30 23.15 -3.42
CA ALA A 276 -8.42 22.25 -3.63
C ALA A 276 -8.26 21.40 -4.89
N ASP A 277 -7.87 22.00 -6.02
CA ASP A 277 -7.67 21.30 -7.29
C ASP A 277 -6.47 20.33 -7.21
N ALA A 278 -5.37 20.74 -6.57
CA ALA A 278 -4.22 19.86 -6.38
C ALA A 278 -4.54 18.68 -5.44
N ALA A 279 -5.27 18.92 -4.34
CA ALA A 279 -5.69 17.86 -3.44
C ALA A 279 -6.72 16.92 -4.09
N GLY A 280 -7.62 17.47 -4.92
CA GLY A 280 -8.60 16.71 -5.69
C GLY A 280 -7.99 15.77 -6.73
N LEU A 281 -6.70 15.87 -7.04
CA LEU A 281 -6.05 14.91 -7.92
C LEU A 281 -6.04 13.48 -7.33
N ALA A 282 -6.07 13.36 -6.00
CA ALA A 282 -6.05 12.06 -5.31
C ALA A 282 -7.44 11.50 -4.98
N TYR A 283 -8.54 12.19 -5.32
CA TYR A 283 -9.89 11.89 -4.82
C TYR A 283 -11.01 12.03 -5.85
#